data_AF-A0A7Z9HGG7-F1
#
_entry.id   AF-A0A7Z9HGG7-F1
#
_cell.length_a   1.000
_cell.length_b   1.000
_cell.length_c   1.000
_cell.angle_alpha   90.00
_cell.angle_beta   90.00
_cell.angle_gamma   90.00
#
_symmetry.space_group_name_H-M   'P 1'
#
loop_
_entity.id
_entity.type
_entity.pdbx_description
1 polymer ?
#
loop_
_entity_poly.entity_id
_entity_poly.type
_entity_poly.pdbx_seq_one_letter_code
_entity_poly.pdbx_strand_id
1 'polypeptide(L)' 'MNSNKEFPKRIIVALGGNAIHPAGIKGTSEEQVAIAEETADVLLPLLELENELIITHGNG' A
#
# COMPACT_ATOMS: atom_id res chain seq x y z
N MET A 1 15.63 15.12 24.04
CA MET A 1 15.72 14.01 23.05
C MET A 1 15.26 14.59 21.73
N ASN A 2 16.17 14.91 20.82
CA ASN A 2 15.82 15.46 19.52
C ASN A 2 15.42 14.31 18.60
N SER A 3 14.12 14.12 18.38
CA SER A 3 13.59 13.24 17.34
C SER A 3 12.97 14.06 16.20
N ASN A 4 13.65 15.10 15.73
CA ASN A 4 13.36 15.68 14.41
C ASN A 4 13.98 14.79 13.33
N LYS A 5 13.53 13.53 13.24
CA LYS A 5 13.76 12.77 12.01
C LYS A 5 12.74 13.29 11.02
N GLU A 6 13.22 14.05 10.04
CA GLU A 6 12.43 14.39 8.86
C GLU A 6 11.93 13.08 8.22
N PHE A 7 10.67 13.09 7.77
CA PHE A 7 10.12 11.95 7.05
C PHE A 7 10.91 11.73 5.74
N PRO A 8 11.12 10.47 5.31
CA PRO A 8 11.83 10.21 4.07
C PRO A 8 11.12 10.88 2.89
N LYS A 9 11.89 11.57 2.03
CA LYS A 9 11.37 12.17 0.79
C LYS A 9 10.90 11.13 -0.24
N ARG A 10 11.34 9.88 -0.09
CA ARG A 10 10.96 8.75 -0.93
C ARG A 10 10.66 7.55 -0.05
N ILE A 11 9.52 6.92 -0.29
CA ILE A 11 9.05 5.73 0.40
C ILE A 11 8.77 4.66 -0.67
N ILE A 12 9.32 3.46 -0.49
CA ILE A 12 9.05 2.31 -1.34
C ILE A 12 8.27 1.29 -0.51
N VAL A 13 7.07 0.96 -0.95
CA VAL A 13 6.21 -0.05 -0.30
C VAL A 13 6.09 -1.25 -1.23
N ALA A 14 6.51 -2.42 -0.74
CA ALA A 14 6.31 -3.70 -1.42
C ALA A 14 5.10 -4.41 -0.81
N LEU A 15 3.99 -4.43 -1.54
CA LEU A 15 2.75 -5.07 -1.12
C LEU A 15 2.85 -6.58 -1.28
N GLY A 16 2.36 -7.29 -0.26
CA GLY A 16 2.14 -8.73 -0.32
C GLY A 16 0.91 -9.07 -1.17
N GLY A 17 0.80 -10.32 -1.61
CA GLY A 17 -0.34 -10.79 -2.40
C GLY A 17 -1.68 -10.60 -1.69
N ASN A 18 -1.70 -10.62 -0.35
CA ASN A 18 -2.89 -10.37 0.47
C ASN A 18 -3.48 -8.95 0.33
N ALA A 19 -2.71 -7.99 -0.17
CA ALA A 19 -3.17 -6.62 -0.42
C ALA A 19 -3.99 -6.49 -1.72
N ILE A 20 -4.14 -7.58 -2.47
CA ILE A 20 -4.92 -7.65 -3.72
C ILE A 20 -5.77 -8.92 -3.74
N HIS A 21 -5.23 -10.03 -3.22
CA HIS A 21 -5.80 -11.37 -3.25
C HIS A 21 -5.52 -12.13 -1.92
N PRO A 22 -6.25 -11.84 -0.84
CA PRO A 22 -6.14 -12.56 0.43
C PRO A 22 -6.69 -14.00 0.32
N ALA A 23 -6.26 -14.87 1.23
CA ALA A 23 -6.73 -16.25 1.25
C ALA A 23 -8.25 -16.32 1.53
N GLY A 24 -8.96 -17.15 0.78
CA GLY A 24 -10.38 -17.44 1.01
C GLY A 24 -11.37 -16.56 0.23
N ILE A 25 -10.91 -15.63 -0.61
CA ILE A 25 -11.78 -14.96 -1.59
C ILE A 25 -12.00 -15.85 -2.82
N LYS A 26 -13.03 -15.53 -3.61
CA LYS A 26 -13.25 -16.22 -4.90
C LYS A 26 -12.21 -15.80 -5.94
N GLY A 27 -11.63 -14.61 -5.77
CA GLY A 27 -10.57 -14.07 -6.62
C GLY A 27 -11.12 -13.37 -7.85
N THR A 28 -12.38 -12.93 -7.85
CA THR A 28 -12.94 -12.20 -8.99
C THR A 28 -12.28 -10.84 -9.12
N SER A 29 -12.31 -10.27 -10.33
CA SER A 29 -11.75 -8.94 -10.58
C SER A 29 -12.39 -7.88 -9.67
N GLU A 30 -13.69 -7.99 -9.39
CA GLU A 30 -14.41 -7.08 -8.52
C GLU A 30 -13.95 -7.17 -7.06
N GLU A 31 -13.75 -8.39 -6.54
CA GLU A 31 -13.21 -8.60 -5.19
C GLU A 31 -11.80 -8.02 -5.08
N GLN A 32 -10.95 -8.25 -6.09
CA GLN A 32 -9.59 -7.73 -6.10
C GLN A 32 -9.54 -6.20 -6.19
N VAL A 33 -10.45 -5.58 -6.94
CA VAL A 33 -10.58 -4.11 -6.99
C VAL A 33 -10.98 -3.55 -5.62
N ALA A 34 -11.98 -4.15 -4.97
CA ALA A 34 -12.42 -3.69 -3.64
C ALA A 34 -11.29 -3.78 -2.60
N ILE A 35 -10.51 -4.87 -2.61
CA ILE A 35 -9.36 -5.02 -1.70
C ILE A 35 -8.22 -4.04 -2.05
N ALA A 36 -8.01 -3.76 -3.33
CA ALA A 36 -7.04 -2.76 -3.76
C ALA A 36 -7.45 -1.34 -3.32
N GLU A 37 -8.75 -1.02 -3.33
CA GLU A 37 -9.30 0.23 -2.79
C GLU A 37 -9.03 0.34 -1.28
N GLU A 38 -9.32 -0.70 -0.50
CA GLU A 38 -9.00 -0.73 0.94
C GLU A 38 -7.50 -0.55 1.20
N THR A 39 -6.65 -1.16 0.37
CA THR A 39 -5.19 -1.00 0.46
C THR A 39 -4.77 0.43 0.13
N ALA A 40 -5.39 1.07 -0.86
CA ALA A 40 -5.11 2.45 -1.21
C ALA A 40 -5.45 3.42 -0.06
N ASP A 41 -6.58 3.20 0.62
CA ASP A 41 -6.98 4.00 1.79
C ASP A 41 -5.96 3.90 2.93
N VAL A 42 -5.39 2.71 3.17
CA VAL A 42 -4.32 2.52 4.16
C VAL A 42 -3.03 3.25 3.78
N LEU A 43 -2.75 3.41 2.47
CA LEU A 43 -1.56 4.10 1.98
C LEU A 43 -1.73 5.61 1.88
N LEU A 44 -2.96 6.13 1.89
CA LEU A 44 -3.25 7.56 1.74
C LEU A 44 -2.46 8.46 2.72
N PRO A 45 -2.32 8.14 4.02
CA PRO A 45 -1.54 8.97 4.94
C PRO A 45 -0.06 9.08 4.54
N LEU A 46 0.50 8.10 3.81
CA LEU A 46 1.87 8.19 3.31
C LEU A 46 1.98 9.20 2.17
N LEU A 47 0.98 9.30 1.30
CA LEU A 47 0.94 10.30 0.22
C LEU A 47 0.79 11.73 0.76
N GLU A 48 0.05 11.91 1.86
CA GLU A 48 -0.20 13.23 2.49
C GLU A 48 1.05 13.85 3.14
N LEU A 49 2.10 13.05 3.36
CA LEU A 49 3.36 13.49 3.97
C LEU A 49 4.32 14.19 2.97
N GLU A 50 3.80 14.67 1.83
CA GLU A 50 4.56 15.39 0.78
C GLU A 50 5.84 14.65 0.32
N ASN A 51 5.77 13.33 0.19
CA ASN A 51 6.87 12.49 -0.30
C ASN A 51 6.50 11.77 -1.60
N GLU A 52 7.51 11.19 -2.23
CA GLU A 52 7.34 10.27 -3.35
C GLU A 52 7.06 8.86 -2.83
N LEU A 53 5.83 8.39 -3.02
CA LEU A 53 5.43 7.02 -2.73
C LEU A 53 5.56 6.15 -3.98
N ILE A 54 6.40 5.11 -3.89
CA ILE A 54 6.55 4.07 -4.92
C ILE A 54 5.92 2.78 -4.39
N ILE A 55 4.90 2.29 -5.08
CA ILE A 55 4.21 1.06 -4.71
C ILE A 55 4.65 -0.05 -5.68
N THR A 56 5.04 -1.19 -5.13
CA THR A 56 5.36 -2.41 -5.87
C THR A 56 4.55 -3.56 -5.28
N HIS A 57 4.40 -4.67 -6.02
CA HIS A 57 3.71 -5.85 -5.51
C HIS A 57 4.29 -7.12 -6.13
N GLY A 58 4.05 -8.26 -5.50
CA GLY A 58 4.28 -9.59 -6.11
C GLY A 58 3.14 -9.99 -7.05
N ASN A 59 3.40 -10.93 -7.95
CA ASN A 59 2.44 -11.48 -8.91
C ASN A 59 2.24 -13.00 -8.77
N GLY A 60 2.52 -13.52 -7.57
CA GLY A 60 2.36 -14.94 -7.23
C GLY A 60 0.91 -15.39 -7.21
#